data_AF-A0A960FYA9-F1
#
_entry.id   AF-A0A960FYA9-F1
#
_cell.length_a   1.000
_cell.length_b   1.000
_cell.length_c   1.000
_cell.angle_alpha   90.00
_cell.angle_beta   90.00
_cell.angle_gamma   90.00
#
_symmetry.space_group_name_H-M   'P 1'
#
loop_
_entity.id
_entity.type
_entity.pdbx_description
1 polymer ?
#
loop_
_entity_poly.entity_id
_entity_poly.type
_entity_poly.pdbx_seq_one_letter_code
_entity_poly.pdbx_strand_id
1 'polypeptide(L)'
;MMPQQQALLTPWGEQLDRERPLPEYPRPQLQRASYLNLNGVWQHAFRISARRPEQWDGPIVVPFSPEAVLSGVGRQLQPGEYLHYQRTFDLPTGFRADRVLLHFGAVDQ
;
A
#
# COMPACT_ATOMS: atom_id res chain seq x y z
N MET A 1 31.48 4.24 10.13
CA MET A 1 30.39 3.33 10.54
C MET A 1 29.19 4.22 10.83
N MET A 2 28.18 4.25 9.93
CA MET A 2 27.00 5.08 10.15
C MET A 2 26.08 4.39 11.17
N PRO A 3 25.51 5.12 12.14
CA PRO A 3 24.62 4.52 13.14
C PRO A 3 23.38 3.95 12.43
N GLN A 4 23.06 2.69 12.72
CA GLN A 4 21.75 2.13 12.38
C GLN A 4 20.72 2.90 13.19
N GLN A 5 19.96 3.79 12.54
CA GLN A 5 18.78 4.40 13.17
C GLN A 5 17.84 3.26 13.55
N GLN A 6 17.79 2.92 14.84
CA GLN A 6 16.76 2.04 15.36
C GLN A 6 15.43 2.73 15.15
N ALA A 7 14.61 2.17 14.27
CA ALA A 7 13.25 2.60 14.08
C ALA A 7 12.52 2.51 15.42
N LEU A 8 12.02 3.63 15.92
CA LEU A 8 11.15 3.66 17.10
C LEU A 8 9.78 3.12 16.68
N LEU A 9 9.59 1.82 16.79
CA LEU A 9 8.29 1.18 16.59
C LEU A 9 7.50 1.22 17.90
N THR A 10 6.19 1.42 17.78
CA THR A 10 5.27 1.15 18.88
C THR A 10 4.96 -0.34 18.91
N PRO A 11 4.46 -0.89 20.03
CA PRO A 11 4.05 -2.30 20.10
C PRO A 11 3.06 -2.70 19.00
N TRP A 12 2.19 -1.78 18.57
CA TRP A 12 1.28 -2.00 17.45
C TRP A 12 2.00 -2.07 16.09
N GLY A 13 3.06 -1.28 15.90
CA GLY A 13 3.90 -1.35 14.71
C GLY A 13 4.71 -2.65 14.65
N GLU A 14 5.16 -3.15 15.80
CA GLU A 14 5.86 -4.45 15.89
C GLU A 14 4.94 -5.64 15.57
N GLN A 15 3.67 -5.57 15.97
CA GLN A 15 2.68 -6.63 15.79
C GLN A 15 1.86 -6.49 14.50
N LEU A 16 2.19 -5.52 13.64
CA LEU A 16 1.44 -5.24 12.43
C LEU A 16 1.39 -6.45 11.49
N ASP A 17 0.19 -6.89 11.13
CA ASP A 17 0.00 -7.83 10.02
C ASP A 17 0.26 -7.10 8.69
N ARG A 18 1.38 -7.43 8.06
CA ARG A 18 1.80 -6.85 6.77
C ARG A 18 0.89 -7.24 5.61
N GLU A 19 0.20 -8.36 5.70
CA GLU A 19 -0.71 -8.82 4.65
C GLU A 19 -2.07 -8.13 4.74
N ARG A 20 -2.45 -7.69 5.95
CA ARG A 20 -3.74 -7.04 6.23
C ARG A 20 -3.59 -5.85 7.19
N PRO A 21 -2.76 -4.84 6.86
CA PRO A 21 -2.56 -3.70 7.73
C PRO A 21 -3.81 -2.81 7.71
N LEU A 22 -4.21 -2.33 8.88
CA LEU A 22 -5.36 -1.46 9.07
C LEU A 22 -6.61 -2.02 8.35
N PRO A 23 -7.08 -3.22 8.74
CA PRO A 23 -8.14 -3.94 8.03
C PRO A 23 -9.52 -3.29 8.21
N GLU A 24 -9.67 -2.33 9.13
CA GLU A 24 -10.94 -1.75 9.52
C GLU A 24 -11.64 -1.01 8.36
N TYR A 25 -12.98 -1.01 8.38
CA TYR A 25 -13.77 -0.31 7.38
C TYR A 25 -13.69 1.22 7.62
N PRO A 26 -13.38 2.05 6.61
CA PRO A 26 -13.12 3.48 6.80
C PRO A 26 -14.27 4.30 7.42
N ARG A 27 -15.51 3.85 7.26
CA ARG A 27 -16.71 4.47 7.84
C ARG A 27 -17.60 3.40 8.49
N PRO A 28 -17.31 2.96 9.73
CA PRO A 28 -17.95 1.78 10.32
C PRO A 28 -19.49 1.79 10.28
N GLN A 29 -20.11 2.97 10.45
CA GLN A 29 -21.56 3.13 10.40
C GLN A 29 -22.16 3.00 8.98
N LEU A 30 -21.34 3.07 7.93
CA LEU A 30 -21.75 2.98 6.52
C LEU A 30 -21.17 1.73 5.85
N GLN A 31 -20.93 0.67 6.64
CA GLN A 31 -20.40 -0.58 6.15
C GLN A 31 -21.34 -1.22 5.14
N ARG A 32 -20.76 -1.69 4.03
CA ARG A 32 -21.44 -2.49 3.02
C ARG A 32 -20.90 -3.91 3.06
N ALA A 33 -21.75 -4.88 2.75
CA ALA A 33 -21.32 -6.28 2.64
C ALA A 33 -20.34 -6.50 1.48
N SER A 34 -20.46 -5.72 0.40
CA SER A 34 -19.55 -5.73 -0.76
C SER A 34 -18.32 -4.84 -0.56
N TYR A 35 -17.53 -5.14 0.47
CA TYR A 35 -16.27 -4.47 0.76
C TYR A 35 -15.10 -5.44 0.70
N LEU A 36 -14.05 -5.04 -0.03
CA LEU A 36 -12.78 -5.76 -0.10
C LEU A 36 -11.67 -4.78 0.21
N ASN A 37 -10.97 -5.00 1.33
CA ASN A 37 -9.79 -4.21 1.67
C ASN A 37 -8.60 -4.67 0.81
N LEU A 38 -7.96 -3.71 0.14
CA LEU A 38 -6.78 -3.94 -0.70
C LEU A 38 -5.48 -3.43 -0.06
N ASN A 39 -5.48 -3.12 1.24
CA ASN A 39 -4.26 -2.93 2.02
C ASN A 39 -3.47 -4.24 2.10
N GLY A 40 -2.15 -4.12 2.27
CA GLY A 40 -1.24 -5.27 2.33
C GLY A 40 -0.05 -5.10 1.40
N VAL A 41 0.55 -6.21 0.98
CA VAL A 41 1.74 -6.22 0.13
C VAL A 41 1.37 -5.98 -1.34
N TRP A 42 2.00 -4.99 -1.94
CA TRP A 42 1.93 -4.63 -3.35
C TRP A 42 3.34 -4.68 -3.96
N GLN A 43 3.46 -4.67 -5.28
CA GLN A 43 4.73 -4.41 -5.97
C GLN A 43 4.91 -2.90 -6.18
N HIS A 44 6.15 -2.42 -6.10
CA HIS A 44 6.49 -1.03 -6.38
C HIS A 44 7.66 -0.90 -7.36
N ALA A 45 7.75 0.27 -8.01
CA ALA A 45 8.88 0.63 -8.86
C ALA A 45 9.06 2.14 -8.94
N PHE A 46 10.30 2.60 -8.76
CA PHE A 46 10.70 4.00 -8.91
C PHE A 46 11.24 4.26 -10.31
N ARG A 47 10.64 5.16 -11.08
CA ARG A 47 11.04 5.43 -12.47
C ARG A 47 11.10 6.92 -12.73
N ILE A 48 11.98 7.36 -13.63
CA ILE A 48 12.00 8.76 -14.13
C ILE A 48 10.93 9.03 -15.20
N SER A 49 10.03 8.08 -15.42
CA SER A 49 8.98 8.15 -16.43
C SER A 49 7.65 7.69 -15.85
N ALA A 50 6.57 8.37 -16.25
CA ALA A 50 5.21 7.98 -15.95
C ALA A 50 4.75 6.71 -16.69
N ARG A 51 5.55 6.16 -17.60
CA ARG A 51 5.23 4.91 -18.28
C ARG A 51 5.25 3.74 -17.30
N ARG A 52 4.30 2.81 -17.47
CA ARG A 52 4.25 1.58 -16.69
C ARG A 52 5.60 0.84 -16.79
N PRO A 53 6.20 0.44 -15.66
CA PRO A 53 7.46 -0.29 -15.65
C PRO A 53 7.27 -1.73 -16.16
N GLU A 54 8.30 -2.26 -16.83
CA GLU A 54 8.38 -3.66 -17.23
C GLU A 54 8.88 -4.58 -16.10
N GLN A 55 9.69 -4.01 -15.20
CA GLN A 55 10.29 -4.69 -14.05
C GLN A 55 9.86 -3.97 -12.78
N TRP A 56 9.64 -4.71 -11.70
CA TRP A 56 9.28 -4.18 -10.38
C TRP A 56 10.48 -4.26 -9.44
N ASP A 57 10.66 -3.25 -8.59
CA ASP A 57 11.81 -3.16 -7.69
C ASP A 57 11.62 -4.09 -6.48
N GLY A 58 10.37 -4.32 -6.06
CA GLY A 58 10.04 -5.28 -5.03
C GLY A 58 8.74 -4.97 -4.28
N PRO A 59 8.50 -5.60 -3.12
CA PRO A 59 7.29 -5.40 -2.35
C PRO A 59 7.26 -4.07 -1.59
N ILE A 60 6.07 -3.51 -1.40
CA ILE A 60 5.77 -2.39 -0.49
C ILE A 60 4.48 -2.70 0.30
N VAL A 61 4.43 -2.35 1.58
CA VAL A 61 3.22 -2.49 2.40
C VAL A 61 2.39 -1.21 2.33
N VAL A 62 1.23 -1.29 1.66
CA VAL A 62 0.23 -0.21 1.59
C VAL A 62 -0.68 -0.32 2.83
N PRO A 63 -0.93 0.77 3.57
CA PRO A 63 -0.94 2.17 3.10
C PRO A 63 0.24 3.05 3.55
N PHE A 64 1.40 2.48 3.89
CA PHE A 64 2.54 3.27 4.37
C PHE A 64 3.33 3.89 3.21
N SER A 65 3.78 5.14 3.37
CA SER A 65 4.70 5.81 2.43
C SER A 65 6.01 5.03 2.26
N PRO A 66 6.67 5.07 1.10
CA PRO A 66 7.85 4.25 0.81
C PRO A 66 9.06 4.54 1.73
N GLU A 67 9.16 5.73 2.31
CA GLU A 67 10.18 6.08 3.30
C GLU A 67 9.87 5.55 4.71
N ALA A 68 8.61 5.20 4.99
CA ALA A 68 8.22 4.69 6.28
C ALA A 68 8.79 3.27 6.50
N VAL A 69 9.29 3.01 7.70
CA VAL A 69 9.86 1.70 8.08
C VAL A 69 8.85 0.57 7.86
N LEU A 70 7.58 0.80 8.20
CA LEU A 70 6.51 -0.19 8.05
C LEU A 70 6.20 -0.55 6.59
N SER A 71 6.55 0.32 5.62
CA SER A 71 6.40 0.00 4.19
C SER A 71 7.37 -1.10 3.72
N GLY A 72 8.52 -1.22 4.40
CA GLY A 72 9.62 -2.11 4.02
C GLY A 72 10.52 -1.60 2.88
N VAL A 73 10.25 -0.42 2.33
CA VAL A 73 11.04 0.12 1.19
C VAL A 73 12.19 1.00 1.67
N GLY A 74 11.96 1.90 2.63
CA GLY A 74 13.00 2.75 3.22
C GLY A 74 13.62 3.75 2.23
N ARG A 75 12.86 4.18 1.22
CA ARG A 75 13.33 5.08 0.16
C ARG A 75 12.36 6.22 -0.06
N GLN A 76 12.87 7.44 -0.01
CA GLN A 76 12.11 8.64 -0.35
C GLN A 76 12.05 8.83 -1.88
N LEU A 77 10.87 9.13 -2.41
CA LEU A 77 10.67 9.51 -3.81
C LEU A 77 11.39 10.84 -4.10
N GLN A 78 12.20 10.88 -5.17
CA GLN A 78 12.95 12.10 -5.54
C GLN A 78 12.18 12.95 -6.56
N PRO A 79 12.46 14.27 -6.64
CA PRO A 79 11.88 15.12 -7.67
C PRO A 79 12.13 14.57 -9.09
N GLY A 80 11.07 14.50 -9.90
CA GLY A 80 11.13 13.96 -11.26
C GLY A 80 11.04 12.43 -11.35
N GLU A 81 10.95 11.73 -10.22
CA GLU A 81 10.60 10.32 -10.18
C GLU A 81 9.10 10.10 -10.04
N TYR A 82 8.67 8.93 -10.49
CA TYR A 82 7.33 8.39 -10.37
C TYR A 82 7.41 7.09 -9.59
N LEU A 83 6.55 6.96 -8.57
CA LEU A 83 6.36 5.72 -7.87
C LEU A 83 5.16 4.97 -8.44
N HIS A 84 5.44 3.82 -9.04
CA HIS A 84 4.42 2.93 -9.58
C HIS A 84 4.08 1.87 -8.55
N TYR A 85 2.79 1.56 -8.41
CA TYR A 85 2.26 0.49 -7.57
C TYR A 85 1.50 -0.54 -8.40
N GLN A 86 1.60 -1.81 -8.02
CA GLN A 86 0.81 -2.88 -8.65
C GLN A 86 0.33 -3.90 -7.61
N ARG A 87 -0.95 -4.25 -7.72
CA ARG A 87 -1.53 -5.41 -7.05
C ARG A 87 -2.57 -6.06 -7.97
N THR A 88 -2.52 -7.39 -8.03
CA THR A 88 -3.54 -8.22 -8.66
C THR A 88 -4.43 -8.80 -7.56
N PHE A 89 -5.73 -8.85 -7.79
CA PHE A 89 -6.68 -9.43 -6.87
C PHE A 89 -7.89 -9.95 -7.64
N ASP A 90 -8.54 -10.96 -7.07
CA ASP A 90 -9.80 -11.50 -7.58
C ASP A 90 -10.97 -10.90 -6.80
N LEU A 91 -12.07 -10.64 -7.50
CA LEU A 91 -13.32 -10.26 -6.84
C LEU A 91 -14.00 -11.51 -6.28
N PRO A 92 -14.42 -11.52 -5.00
CA PRO A 92 -15.19 -12.61 -4.45
C PRO A 92 -16.45 -12.89 -5.26
N THR A 93 -16.89 -14.16 -5.31
CA THR A 93 -18.14 -14.54 -5.94
C THR A 93 -19.30 -13.74 -5.35
N GLY A 94 -20.14 -13.15 -6.22
CA GLY A 94 -21.27 -12.31 -5.80
C GLY A 94 -20.91 -10.89 -5.37
N PHE A 95 -19.62 -10.49 -5.43
CA PHE A 95 -19.19 -9.13 -5.07
C PHE A 95 -19.77 -8.06 -6.02
N ARG A 96 -19.81 -8.37 -7.32
CA ARG A 96 -20.35 -7.47 -8.34
C ARG A 96 -21.86 -7.65 -8.46
N ALA A 97 -22.60 -6.69 -7.92
CA ALA A 97 -24.04 -6.56 -8.18
C ALA A 97 -24.30 -5.74 -9.45
N ASP A 98 -23.63 -4.61 -9.60
CA ASP A 98 -23.78 -3.72 -10.77
C ASP A 98 -22.46 -3.01 -11.07
N ARG A 99 -22.20 -1.92 -10.33
CA ARG A 99 -20.95 -1.14 -10.41
C ARG A 99 -19.97 -1.51 -9.30
N VAL A 100 -18.73 -1.79 -9.70
CA VAL A 100 -17.59 -1.96 -8.79
C VAL A 100 -16.83 -0.62 -8.71
N LEU A 101 -16.53 -0.18 -7.49
CA LEU A 101 -15.77 1.04 -7.23
C LEU A 101 -14.45 0.69 -6.56
N LEU A 102 -13.35 1.22 -7.08
CA LEU A 102 -12.03 1.19 -6.44
C LEU A 102 -11.79 2.53 -5.76
N HIS A 103 -11.55 2.51 -4.46
CA HIS A 103 -11.38 3.71 -3.65
C HIS A 103 -9.94 3.81 -3.15
N PHE A 104 -9.25 4.90 -3.50
CA PHE A 104 -8.00 5.28 -2.88
C PHE A 104 -8.29 6.33 -1.81
N GLY A 105 -7.83 6.10 -0.57
CA GLY A 105 -8.07 7.02 0.54
C GLY A 105 -7.28 8.33 0.40
N ALA A 106 -6.00 8.20 0.04
CA ALA A 106 -5.12 9.28 -0.35
C ALA A 106 -4.07 8.73 -1.31
N VAL A 107 -3.65 9.56 -2.27
CA VAL A 107 -2.49 9.32 -3.14
C VAL A 107 -1.77 10.65 -3.22
N ASP A 108 -0.55 10.71 -2.68
CA ASP A 108 0.27 11.92 -2.69
C ASP A 108 1.06 12.03 -4.02
N GLN A 109 1.41 13.26 -4.42
CA GLN A 109 2.10 13.59 -5.68
C GLN A 109 3.61 13.74 -5.52
#